data_AF-Q3V3K3-F1
#
_entry.id   AF-Q3V3K3-F1
#
_cell.length_a   1.000
_cell.length_b   1.000
_cell.length_c   1.000
_cell.angle_alpha   90.00
_cell.angle_beta   90.00
_cell.angle_gamma   90.00
#
_symmetry.space_group_name_H-M   'P 1'
#
loop_
_entity.id
_entity.type
_entity.pdbx_description
1 polymer ?
#
loop_
_entity_poly.entity_id
_entity_poly.type
_entity_poly.pdbx_seq_one_letter_code
_entity_poly.pdbx_strand_id
1 'polypeptide(L)'
;MSGYKRMRRQHQKQLIALENKLKAEMDEHRLKLQKEVETHANNSSIELEKLAKKQVATIEKEAKVAAADEKKFQQQILAQQKKDLTTFLESQKKQYKICKEKIKEEMNEDHSTPKKEKQERISKHKENLQHTQAEEEAHLLTQQRLYYDRNCRFFKRKIMIKRHEVEQQNIREELNKKRTQKEMEHAMLIRHDESTRELEYRQLHTLQKLRMDLIRLQHQTELENQLEYNKRRERELHRKHVMELRQQPKNLKAMEMQIKKQFQDTCKVQTKQYKALKNHQLEVTPKNEHKAILKTLKDEQTRKLAILAEQYEQSINEMMASQALRLDEAQEAECQALRLQLQQEMELLNAYQSKIKMQTEAQHERELQKLEQRVSLRRAHLEQKIEEELAALQKERSERIKTLLERQERETETFDMESLRMGFGNLVTLDFPKEDYR
;
A
#
# COMPACT_ATOMS: atom_id res chain seq x y z
N MET A 1 4.65 7.65 45.58
CA MET A 1 5.57 6.87 44.71
C MET A 1 5.01 5.54 44.18
N SER A 2 4.20 4.76 44.92
CA SER A 2 3.64 3.48 44.42
C SER A 2 2.67 3.65 43.23
N GLY A 3 1.81 4.67 43.25
CA GLY A 3 0.82 4.95 42.20
C GLY A 3 1.42 5.30 40.84
N TYR A 4 2.41 6.20 40.80
CA TYR A 4 3.07 6.61 39.54
C TYR A 4 3.79 5.44 38.84
N LYS A 5 4.51 4.61 39.61
CA LYS A 5 5.15 3.39 39.06
C LYS A 5 4.12 2.41 38.48
N ARG A 6 2.95 2.26 39.14
CA ARG A 6 1.86 1.42 38.64
C ARG A 6 1.28 1.98 37.33
N MET A 7 1.05 3.28 37.25
CA MET A 7 0.59 3.95 36.03
C MET A 7 1.58 3.73 34.87
N ARG A 8 2.88 3.92 35.09
CA ARG A 8 3.91 3.68 34.05
C ARG A 8 3.90 2.24 33.54
N ARG A 9 3.73 1.25 34.42
CA ARG A 9 3.58 -0.17 34.02
C ARG A 9 2.31 -0.40 33.20
N GLN A 10 1.22 0.27 33.55
CA GLN A 10 -0.03 0.20 32.80
C GLN A 10 0.10 0.82 31.40
N HIS A 11 0.77 1.97 31.28
CA HIS A 11 1.07 2.60 29.99
C HIS A 11 1.85 1.65 29.07
N GLN A 12 2.91 1.03 29.61
CA GLN A 12 3.69 0.04 28.86
C GLN A 12 2.83 -1.17 28.43
N LYS A 13 1.97 -1.67 29.32
CA LYS A 13 1.06 -2.78 28.99
C LYS A 13 0.08 -2.40 27.87
N GLN A 14 -0.44 -1.17 27.87
CA GLN A 14 -1.33 -0.69 26.81
C GLN A 14 -0.62 -0.59 25.45
N LEU A 15 0.62 -0.11 25.41
CA LEU A 15 1.42 -0.06 24.19
C LEU A 15 1.67 -1.46 23.62
N ILE A 16 2.12 -2.40 24.46
CA ILE A 16 2.36 -3.79 24.02
C ILE A 16 1.07 -4.45 23.52
N ALA A 17 -0.06 -4.22 24.22
CA ALA A 17 -1.35 -4.76 23.80
C ALA A 17 -1.79 -4.20 22.44
N LEU A 18 -1.59 -2.90 22.21
CA LEU A 18 -1.86 -2.29 20.91
C LEU A 18 -0.94 -2.84 19.83
N GLU A 19 0.37 -2.90 20.06
CA GLU A 19 1.35 -3.43 19.10
C GLU A 19 1.02 -4.87 18.67
N ASN A 20 0.63 -5.73 19.62
CA ASN A 20 0.20 -7.09 19.31
C ASN A 20 -1.11 -7.13 18.50
N LYS A 21 -2.06 -6.23 18.79
CA LYS A 21 -3.31 -6.12 18.03
C LYS A 21 -3.04 -5.69 16.58
N LEU A 22 -2.19 -4.68 16.39
CA LEU A 22 -1.82 -4.19 15.05
C LEU A 22 -1.06 -5.26 14.27
N LYS A 23 -0.20 -6.05 14.93
CA LYS A 23 0.47 -7.20 14.30
C LYS A 23 -0.54 -8.25 13.82
N ALA A 24 -1.50 -8.62 14.65
CA ALA A 24 -2.55 -9.58 14.28
C ALA A 24 -3.41 -9.07 13.10
N GLU A 25 -3.76 -7.78 13.10
CA GLU A 25 -4.50 -7.15 11.98
C GLU A 25 -3.69 -7.19 10.67
N MET A 26 -2.38 -6.96 10.72
CA MET A 26 -1.51 -7.10 9.54
C MET A 26 -1.44 -8.53 9.01
N ASP A 27 -1.38 -9.52 9.90
CA ASP A 27 -1.30 -10.93 9.52
C ASP A 27 -2.63 -11.41 8.92
N GLU A 28 -3.77 -10.97 9.47
CA GLU A 28 -5.10 -11.21 8.89
C GLU A 28 -5.24 -10.58 7.51
N HIS A 29 -4.79 -9.33 7.36
CA HIS A 29 -4.79 -8.63 6.07
C HIS A 29 -3.95 -9.38 5.03
N ARG A 30 -2.74 -9.81 5.37
CA ARG A 30 -1.88 -10.63 4.49
C ARG A 30 -2.55 -11.93 4.06
N LEU A 31 -3.18 -12.63 5.00
CA LEU A 31 -3.89 -13.87 4.69
C LEU A 31 -5.07 -13.64 3.75
N LYS A 32 -5.80 -12.53 3.91
CA LYS A 32 -6.88 -12.14 3.00
C LYS A 32 -6.35 -11.88 1.59
N LEU A 33 -5.28 -11.11 1.45
CA LEU A 33 -4.67 -10.83 0.16
C LEU A 33 -4.17 -12.12 -0.52
N GLN A 34 -3.54 -13.02 0.23
CA GLN A 34 -3.09 -14.31 -0.28
C GLN A 34 -4.27 -15.13 -0.85
N LYS A 35 -5.38 -15.21 -0.12
CA LYS A 35 -6.59 -15.93 -0.59
C LYS A 35 -7.17 -15.31 -1.86
N GLU A 36 -7.14 -13.99 -2.01
CA GLU A 36 -7.58 -13.32 -3.23
C GLU A 36 -6.69 -13.68 -4.43
N VAL A 37 -5.36 -13.74 -4.24
CA VAL A 37 -4.41 -14.17 -5.28
C VAL A 37 -4.66 -15.62 -5.69
N GLU A 38 -4.80 -16.53 -4.72
CA GLU A 38 -5.07 -17.95 -4.97
C GLU A 38 -6.39 -18.15 -5.73
N THR A 39 -7.43 -17.41 -5.32
CA THR A 39 -8.75 -17.43 -5.99
C THR A 39 -8.64 -16.92 -7.43
N HIS A 40 -7.92 -15.81 -7.65
CA HIS A 40 -7.72 -15.25 -8.99
C HIS A 40 -6.94 -16.23 -9.89
N ALA A 41 -5.88 -16.85 -9.39
CA ALA A 41 -5.09 -17.84 -10.12
C ALA A 41 -5.93 -19.07 -10.50
N ASN A 42 -6.71 -19.61 -9.56
CA ASN A 42 -7.60 -20.75 -9.81
C ASN A 42 -8.66 -20.42 -10.87
N ASN A 43 -9.31 -19.26 -10.76
CA ASN A 43 -10.28 -18.82 -11.75
C ASN A 43 -9.65 -18.65 -13.14
N SER A 44 -8.46 -18.03 -13.20
CA SER A 44 -7.74 -17.83 -14.46
C SER A 44 -7.38 -19.17 -15.12
N SER A 45 -6.93 -20.15 -14.35
CA SER A 45 -6.63 -21.51 -14.82
C SER A 45 -7.87 -22.19 -15.42
N ILE A 46 -9.01 -22.14 -14.71
CA ILE A 46 -10.27 -22.73 -15.16
C ILE A 46 -10.75 -22.09 -16.47
N GLU A 47 -10.65 -20.77 -16.58
CA GLU A 47 -11.05 -20.06 -17.79
C GLU A 47 -10.16 -20.40 -19.01
N LEU A 48 -8.84 -20.52 -18.81
CA LEU A 48 -7.92 -20.93 -19.87
C LEU A 48 -8.19 -22.37 -20.32
N GLU A 49 -8.45 -23.28 -19.39
CA GLU A 49 -8.80 -24.66 -19.71
C GLU A 49 -10.12 -24.75 -20.50
N LYS A 50 -11.13 -23.97 -20.10
CA LYS A 50 -12.41 -23.87 -20.83
C LYS A 50 -12.20 -23.35 -22.25
N LEU A 51 -11.36 -22.32 -22.41
CA LEU A 51 -11.04 -21.76 -23.73
C LEU A 51 -10.32 -22.79 -24.60
N ALA A 52 -9.32 -23.48 -24.07
CA ALA A 52 -8.60 -24.54 -24.80
C ALA A 52 -9.54 -25.66 -25.27
N LYS A 53 -10.43 -26.15 -24.38
CA LYS A 53 -11.45 -27.15 -24.74
C LYS A 53 -12.39 -26.68 -25.84
N LYS A 54 -12.85 -25.42 -25.77
CA LYS A 54 -13.68 -24.80 -26.81
C LYS A 54 -12.96 -24.76 -28.15
N GLN A 55 -11.67 -24.38 -28.16
CA GLN A 55 -10.87 -24.30 -29.38
C GLN A 55 -10.67 -25.68 -30.03
N VAL A 56 -10.36 -26.71 -29.25
CA VAL A 56 -10.27 -28.10 -29.73
C VAL A 56 -11.58 -28.54 -30.37
N ALA A 57 -12.72 -28.31 -29.70
CA ALA A 57 -14.03 -28.67 -30.23
C ALA A 57 -14.37 -27.92 -31.54
N THR A 58 -13.99 -26.65 -31.67
CA THR A 58 -14.15 -25.88 -32.91
C THR A 58 -13.32 -26.46 -34.04
N ILE A 59 -12.04 -26.80 -33.79
CA ILE A 59 -11.15 -27.39 -34.80
C ILE A 59 -11.70 -28.75 -35.27
N GLU A 60 -12.12 -29.61 -34.34
CA GLU A 60 -12.71 -30.91 -34.69
C GLU A 60 -14.01 -30.78 -35.51
N LYS A 61 -14.85 -29.79 -35.16
CA LYS A 61 -16.08 -29.51 -35.90
C LYS A 61 -15.77 -29.05 -37.32
N GLU A 62 -14.85 -28.10 -37.50
CA GLU A 62 -14.44 -27.62 -38.82
C GLU A 62 -13.80 -28.73 -39.66
N ALA A 63 -12.99 -29.60 -39.06
CA ALA A 63 -12.41 -30.74 -39.76
C ALA A 63 -13.48 -31.73 -40.25
N LYS A 64 -14.51 -32.01 -39.44
CA LYS A 64 -15.64 -32.86 -39.83
C LYS A 64 -16.47 -32.24 -40.95
N VAL A 65 -16.74 -30.93 -40.87
CA VAL A 65 -17.46 -30.19 -41.92
C VAL A 65 -16.67 -30.22 -43.22
N ALA A 66 -15.37 -29.91 -43.18
CA ALA A 66 -14.49 -29.95 -44.34
C ALA A 66 -14.46 -31.33 -45.01
N ALA A 67 -14.37 -32.41 -44.24
CA ALA A 67 -14.39 -33.78 -44.77
C ALA A 67 -15.74 -34.16 -45.39
N ALA A 68 -16.85 -33.67 -44.83
CA ALA A 68 -18.19 -33.90 -45.39
C ALA A 68 -18.38 -33.13 -46.70
N ASP A 69 -17.92 -31.88 -46.75
CA ASP A 69 -18.00 -31.03 -47.94
C ASP A 69 -17.08 -31.55 -49.05
N GLU A 70 -15.89 -32.07 -48.72
CA GLU A 70 -15.01 -32.74 -49.69
C GLU A 70 -15.70 -33.92 -50.36
N LYS A 71 -16.36 -34.79 -49.58
CA LYS A 71 -17.09 -35.94 -50.10
C LYS A 71 -18.25 -35.53 -51.01
N LYS A 72 -19.03 -34.53 -50.61
CA LYS A 72 -20.15 -34.01 -51.42
C LYS A 72 -19.64 -33.45 -52.75
N PHE A 73 -18.57 -32.65 -52.69
CA PHE A 73 -17.95 -32.06 -53.87
C PHE A 73 -17.43 -33.13 -54.84
N GLN A 74 -16.72 -34.14 -54.33
CA GLN A 74 -16.24 -35.27 -55.14
C GLN A 74 -17.40 -36.05 -55.78
N GLN A 75 -18.46 -36.34 -55.02
CA GLN A 75 -19.66 -37.02 -55.53
C GLN A 75 -20.35 -36.22 -56.64
N GLN A 76 -20.45 -34.90 -56.49
CA GLN A 76 -21.05 -34.03 -57.50
C GLN A 76 -20.27 -34.07 -58.82
N ILE A 77 -18.93 -34.00 -58.75
CA ILE A 77 -18.08 -34.10 -59.95
C ILE A 77 -18.26 -35.47 -60.62
N LEU A 78 -18.19 -36.56 -59.85
CA LEU A 78 -18.32 -37.92 -60.38
C LEU A 78 -19.71 -38.17 -60.99
N ALA A 79 -20.77 -37.64 -60.37
CA ALA A 79 -22.12 -37.73 -60.91
C ALA A 79 -22.25 -36.99 -62.25
N GLN A 80 -21.67 -35.79 -62.34
CA GLN A 80 -21.64 -35.01 -63.58
C GLN A 80 -20.84 -35.73 -64.68
N GLN A 81 -19.65 -36.23 -64.36
CA GLN A 81 -18.80 -37.01 -65.29
C GLN A 81 -19.51 -38.25 -65.83
N LYS A 82 -20.21 -38.99 -64.96
CA LYS A 82 -21.00 -40.17 -65.35
C LYS A 82 -22.14 -39.79 -66.30
N LYS A 83 -22.84 -38.68 -66.01
CA LYS A 83 -23.90 -38.17 -66.88
C LYS A 83 -23.35 -37.82 -68.26
N ASP A 84 -22.26 -37.05 -68.30
CA ASP A 84 -21.62 -36.61 -69.55
C ASP A 84 -21.08 -37.79 -70.36
N LEU A 85 -20.47 -38.80 -69.71
CA LEU A 85 -20.03 -40.03 -70.36
C LEU A 85 -21.19 -40.82 -70.94
N THR A 86 -22.31 -40.94 -70.21
CA THR A 86 -23.50 -41.64 -70.70
C THR A 86 -24.06 -40.97 -71.95
N THR A 87 -24.22 -39.64 -71.90
CA THR A 87 -24.68 -38.85 -73.05
C THR A 87 -23.71 -38.94 -74.24
N PHE A 88 -22.40 -38.93 -73.97
CA PHE A 88 -21.37 -39.10 -75.00
C PHE A 88 -21.47 -40.46 -75.71
N LEU A 89 -21.56 -41.56 -74.94
CA LEU A 89 -21.68 -42.91 -75.48
C LEU A 89 -22.98 -43.13 -76.28
N GLU A 90 -24.10 -42.53 -75.84
CA GLU A 90 -25.36 -42.54 -76.59
C GLU A 90 -25.23 -41.82 -77.94
N SER A 91 -24.55 -40.66 -77.95
CA SER A 91 -24.24 -39.92 -79.17
C SER A 91 -23.35 -40.74 -80.12
N GLN A 92 -22.28 -41.37 -79.62
CA GLN A 92 -21.41 -42.24 -80.40
C GLN A 92 -22.17 -43.41 -81.04
N LYS A 93 -23.06 -44.08 -80.30
CA LYS A 93 -23.89 -45.17 -80.83
C LYS A 93 -24.77 -44.70 -81.98
N LYS A 94 -25.37 -43.51 -81.84
CA LYS A 94 -26.20 -42.91 -82.89
C LYS A 94 -25.38 -42.57 -84.13
N GLN A 95 -24.21 -41.95 -83.95
CA GLN A 95 -23.29 -41.62 -85.04
C GLN A 95 -22.74 -42.86 -85.75
N TYR A 96 -22.39 -43.90 -84.99
CA TYR A 96 -21.95 -45.19 -85.53
C TYR A 96 -23.00 -45.80 -86.44
N LYS A 97 -24.28 -45.78 -86.01
CA LYS A 97 -25.40 -46.27 -86.82
C LYS A 97 -25.53 -45.49 -88.13
N ILE A 98 -25.44 -44.16 -88.09
CA ILE A 98 -25.53 -43.31 -89.28
C ILE A 98 -24.36 -43.57 -90.25
N CYS A 99 -23.12 -43.55 -89.76
CA CYS A 99 -21.94 -43.77 -90.61
C CYS A 99 -21.88 -45.19 -91.18
N LYS A 100 -22.31 -46.18 -90.40
CA LYS A 100 -22.42 -47.58 -90.85
C LYS A 100 -23.44 -47.76 -91.99
N GLU A 101 -24.57 -47.05 -91.96
CA GLU A 101 -25.54 -47.12 -93.07
C GLU A 101 -25.02 -46.37 -94.31
N LYS A 102 -24.41 -45.18 -94.14
CA LYS A 102 -23.80 -44.44 -95.25
C LYS A 102 -22.74 -45.23 -96.02
N ILE A 103 -21.78 -45.87 -95.33
CA ILE A 103 -20.75 -46.66 -96.03
C ILE A 103 -21.32 -47.90 -96.72
N LYS A 104 -22.45 -48.46 -96.23
CA LYS A 104 -23.12 -49.55 -96.93
C LYS A 104 -23.82 -49.06 -98.19
N GLU A 105 -24.46 -47.88 -98.14
CA GLU A 105 -25.10 -47.24 -99.28
C GLU A 105 -24.05 -46.90 -100.36
N GLU A 106 -22.97 -46.20 -100.00
CA GLU A 106 -21.86 -45.86 -100.90
C GLU A 106 -21.23 -47.11 -101.56
N MET A 107 -21.06 -48.20 -100.81
CA MET A 107 -20.50 -49.45 -101.37
C MET A 107 -21.51 -50.25 -102.20
N ASN A 108 -22.82 -50.02 -102.03
CA ASN A 108 -23.84 -50.61 -102.90
C ASN A 108 -23.90 -49.89 -104.27
N GLU A 109 -23.65 -48.59 -104.31
CA GLU A 109 -23.64 -47.76 -105.52
C GLU A 109 -22.39 -47.96 -106.40
N ASP A 110 -21.27 -48.43 -105.84
CA ASP A 110 -20.04 -48.69 -106.60
C ASP A 110 -20.10 -50.00 -107.41
N HIS A 111 -20.54 -49.99 -108.67
CA HIS A 111 -20.64 -51.22 -109.48
C HIS A 111 -19.31 -51.80 -109.98
N SER A 112 -18.18 -51.10 -109.78
CA SER A 112 -16.89 -51.46 -110.37
C SER A 112 -16.01 -52.35 -109.47
N THR A 113 -16.22 -52.30 -108.16
CA THR A 113 -15.35 -52.95 -107.18
C THR A 113 -15.83 -54.39 -106.84
N PRO A 114 -14.94 -55.41 -106.84
CA PRO A 114 -15.31 -56.79 -106.53
C PRO A 114 -15.94 -56.96 -105.14
N LYS A 115 -16.92 -57.88 -104.99
CA LYS A 115 -17.64 -58.14 -103.72
C LYS A 115 -16.72 -58.37 -102.52
N LYS A 116 -15.59 -59.06 -102.71
CA LYS A 116 -14.64 -59.38 -101.64
C LYS A 116 -13.93 -58.12 -101.12
N GLU A 117 -13.53 -57.22 -102.02
CA GLU A 117 -12.92 -55.92 -101.67
C GLU A 117 -13.93 -54.97 -101.03
N LYS A 118 -15.19 -54.94 -101.50
CA LYS A 118 -16.24 -54.13 -100.84
C LYS A 118 -16.45 -54.53 -99.38
N GLN A 119 -16.51 -55.84 -99.12
CA GLN A 119 -16.68 -56.36 -97.77
C GLN A 119 -15.49 -56.00 -96.87
N GLU A 120 -14.27 -56.08 -97.42
CA GLU A 120 -13.03 -55.70 -96.71
C GLU A 120 -12.98 -54.19 -96.43
N ARG A 121 -13.34 -53.33 -97.38
CA ARG A 121 -13.45 -51.88 -97.17
C ARG A 121 -14.48 -51.51 -96.12
N ILE A 122 -15.67 -52.13 -96.13
CA ILE A 122 -16.71 -51.93 -95.10
C ILE A 122 -16.20 -52.39 -93.73
N SER A 123 -15.47 -53.52 -93.67
CA SER A 123 -14.88 -54.02 -92.43
C SER A 123 -13.84 -53.04 -91.87
N LYS A 124 -12.89 -52.62 -92.71
CA LYS A 124 -11.85 -51.67 -92.35
C LYS A 124 -12.41 -50.30 -91.93
N HIS A 125 -13.47 -49.83 -92.59
CA HIS A 125 -14.13 -48.58 -92.20
C HIS A 125 -14.81 -48.68 -90.83
N LYS A 126 -15.47 -49.81 -90.51
CA LYS A 126 -16.05 -50.04 -89.18
C LYS A 126 -14.99 -50.14 -88.10
N GLU A 127 -13.88 -50.81 -88.38
CA GLU A 127 -12.75 -50.94 -87.45
C GLU A 127 -12.10 -49.59 -87.16
N ASN A 128 -11.85 -48.77 -88.20
CA ASN A 128 -11.36 -47.40 -88.03
C ASN A 128 -12.33 -46.54 -87.22
N LEU A 129 -13.64 -46.63 -87.49
CA LEU A 129 -14.65 -45.88 -86.75
C LEU A 129 -14.70 -46.29 -85.28
N GLN A 130 -14.60 -47.59 -84.98
CA GLN A 130 -14.50 -48.09 -83.61
C GLN A 130 -13.21 -47.65 -82.92
N HIS A 131 -12.09 -47.60 -83.65
CA HIS A 131 -10.82 -47.12 -83.13
C HIS A 131 -10.89 -45.64 -82.76
N THR A 132 -11.36 -44.78 -83.67
CA THR A 132 -11.57 -43.35 -83.40
C THR A 132 -12.54 -43.13 -82.23
N GLN A 133 -13.63 -43.92 -82.16
CA GLN A 133 -14.56 -43.85 -81.04
C GLN A 133 -13.89 -44.21 -79.69
N ALA A 134 -13.05 -45.24 -79.67
CA ALA A 134 -12.28 -45.61 -78.48
C ALA A 134 -11.25 -44.54 -78.09
N GLU A 135 -10.60 -43.90 -79.07
CA GLU A 135 -9.68 -42.79 -78.84
C GLU A 135 -10.39 -41.56 -78.25
N GLU A 136 -11.55 -41.18 -78.79
CA GLU A 136 -12.36 -40.07 -78.28
C GLU A 136 -12.90 -40.34 -76.87
N GLU A 137 -13.33 -41.57 -76.57
CA GLU A 137 -13.74 -41.98 -75.23
C GLU A 137 -12.57 -41.91 -74.25
N ALA A 138 -11.40 -42.44 -74.62
CA ALA A 138 -10.19 -42.36 -73.81
C ALA A 138 -9.75 -40.91 -73.54
N HIS A 139 -9.89 -40.04 -74.54
CA HIS A 139 -9.62 -38.61 -74.40
C HIS A 139 -10.60 -37.93 -73.44
N LEU A 140 -11.90 -38.19 -73.55
CA LEU A 140 -12.90 -37.69 -72.61
C LEU A 140 -12.62 -38.14 -71.17
N LEU A 141 -12.33 -39.43 -70.96
CA LEU A 141 -12.00 -39.97 -69.64
C LEU A 141 -10.74 -39.32 -69.06
N THR A 142 -9.73 -39.07 -69.89
CA THR A 142 -8.50 -38.37 -69.49
C THR A 142 -8.81 -36.92 -69.07
N GLN A 143 -9.62 -36.20 -69.83
CA GLN A 143 -10.05 -34.84 -69.48
C GLN A 143 -10.87 -34.80 -68.18
N GLN A 144 -11.81 -35.74 -68.00
CA GLN A 144 -12.58 -35.88 -66.78
C GLN A 144 -11.68 -36.13 -65.57
N ARG A 145 -10.70 -37.03 -65.69
CA ARG A 145 -9.73 -37.30 -64.63
C ARG A 145 -8.93 -36.04 -64.25
N LEU A 146 -8.38 -35.34 -65.24
CA LEU A 146 -7.64 -34.09 -65.01
C LEU A 146 -8.51 -33.02 -64.34
N TYR A 147 -9.75 -32.89 -64.77
CA TYR A 147 -10.72 -31.98 -64.16
C TYR A 147 -10.99 -32.33 -62.68
N TYR A 148 -11.22 -33.61 -62.39
CA TYR A 148 -11.45 -34.10 -61.03
C TYR A 148 -10.24 -33.82 -60.13
N ASP A 149 -9.05 -34.22 -60.58
CA ASP A 149 -7.81 -34.08 -59.80
C ASP A 149 -7.49 -32.60 -59.51
N ARG A 150 -7.65 -31.72 -60.51
CA ARG A 150 -7.46 -30.27 -60.36
C ARG A 150 -8.45 -29.65 -59.37
N ASN A 151 -9.73 -30.00 -59.48
CA ASN A 151 -10.77 -29.49 -58.58
C ASN A 151 -10.58 -29.98 -57.14
N CYS A 152 -10.20 -31.25 -56.96
CA CYS A 152 -9.88 -31.79 -55.63
C CYS A 152 -8.68 -31.05 -55.01
N ARG A 153 -7.63 -30.76 -55.80
CA ARG A 153 -6.48 -30.00 -55.32
C ARG A 153 -6.87 -28.57 -54.94
N PHE A 154 -7.68 -27.90 -55.75
CA PHE A 154 -8.21 -26.57 -55.43
C PHE A 154 -9.03 -26.57 -54.15
N PHE A 155 -9.94 -27.55 -53.97
CA PHE A 155 -10.74 -27.68 -52.75
C PHE A 155 -9.87 -27.88 -51.51
N LYS A 156 -8.83 -28.72 -51.59
CA LYS A 156 -7.86 -28.92 -50.50
C LYS A 156 -7.15 -27.62 -50.12
N ARG A 157 -6.76 -26.79 -51.10
CA ARG A 157 -6.19 -25.45 -50.85
C ARG A 157 -7.16 -24.55 -50.09
N LYS A 158 -8.43 -24.52 -50.51
CA LYS A 158 -9.49 -23.72 -49.86
C LYS A 158 -9.70 -24.14 -48.40
N ILE A 159 -9.75 -25.45 -48.12
CA ILE A 159 -9.88 -25.97 -46.75
C ILE A 159 -8.65 -25.62 -45.90
N MET A 160 -7.44 -25.71 -46.46
CA MET A 160 -6.21 -25.33 -45.77
C MET A 160 -6.24 -23.86 -45.34
N ILE A 161 -6.64 -22.94 -46.22
CA ILE A 161 -6.77 -21.50 -45.91
C ILE A 161 -7.82 -21.29 -44.82
N LYS A 162 -8.99 -21.94 -44.92
CA LYS A 162 -10.03 -21.83 -43.89
C LYS A 162 -9.53 -22.32 -42.52
N ARG A 163 -8.73 -23.39 -42.49
CA ARG A 163 -8.09 -23.89 -41.26
C ARG A 163 -7.11 -22.85 -40.70
N HIS A 164 -6.32 -22.19 -41.57
CA HIS A 164 -5.43 -21.10 -41.16
C HIS A 164 -6.17 -19.94 -40.51
N GLU A 165 -7.31 -19.54 -41.07
CA GLU A 165 -8.17 -18.48 -40.51
C GLU A 165 -8.70 -18.84 -39.12
N VAL A 166 -9.15 -20.09 -38.93
CA VAL A 166 -9.62 -20.58 -37.62
C VAL A 166 -8.48 -20.58 -36.58
N GLU A 167 -7.27 -20.99 -36.96
CA GLU A 167 -6.10 -20.90 -36.07
C GLU A 167 -5.75 -19.45 -35.72
N GLN A 168 -5.79 -18.53 -36.68
CA GLN A 168 -5.58 -17.10 -36.43
C GLN A 168 -6.65 -16.52 -35.49
N GLN A 169 -7.89 -16.98 -35.57
CA GLN A 169 -8.93 -16.57 -34.65
C GLN A 169 -8.69 -17.12 -33.23
N ASN A 170 -8.31 -18.39 -33.13
CA ASN A 170 -8.00 -19.03 -31.84
C ASN A 170 -6.84 -18.34 -31.14
N ILE A 171 -5.74 -18.04 -31.84
CA ILE A 171 -4.59 -17.36 -31.24
C ILE A 171 -4.95 -15.93 -30.80
N ARG A 172 -5.80 -15.22 -31.55
CA ARG A 172 -6.28 -13.88 -31.17
C ARG A 172 -7.13 -13.95 -29.90
N GLU A 173 -8.05 -14.91 -29.81
CA GLU A 173 -8.90 -15.11 -28.62
C GLU A 173 -8.04 -15.46 -27.39
N GLU A 174 -7.07 -16.36 -27.54
CA GLU A 174 -6.15 -16.76 -26.47
C GLU A 174 -5.28 -15.60 -25.98
N LEU A 175 -4.64 -14.87 -26.90
CA LEU A 175 -3.79 -13.71 -26.56
C LEU A 175 -4.59 -12.59 -25.90
N ASN A 176 -5.81 -12.32 -26.37
CA ASN A 176 -6.68 -11.33 -25.74
C ASN A 176 -7.12 -11.78 -24.34
N LYS A 177 -7.45 -13.06 -24.15
CA LYS A 177 -7.83 -13.60 -22.84
C LYS A 177 -6.67 -13.50 -21.85
N LYS A 178 -5.45 -13.87 -22.27
CA LYS A 178 -4.23 -13.75 -21.48
C LYS A 178 -3.95 -12.29 -21.09
N ARG A 179 -4.16 -11.33 -22.02
CA ARG A 179 -4.04 -9.89 -21.73
C ARG A 179 -5.03 -9.45 -20.66
N THR A 180 -6.30 -9.76 -20.81
CA THR A 180 -7.33 -9.39 -19.82
C THR A 180 -7.05 -10.01 -18.44
N GLN A 181 -6.60 -11.27 -18.38
CA GLN A 181 -6.21 -11.89 -17.11
C GLN A 181 -5.02 -11.17 -16.46
N LYS A 182 -4.03 -10.75 -17.25
CA LYS A 182 -2.88 -10.01 -16.75
C LYS A 182 -3.26 -8.61 -16.25
N GLU A 183 -4.13 -7.90 -16.98
CA GLU A 183 -4.71 -6.62 -16.57
C GLU A 183 -5.46 -6.73 -15.23
N MET A 184 -6.24 -7.82 -15.04
CA MET A 184 -6.93 -8.09 -13.77
C MET A 184 -5.96 -8.38 -12.62
N GLU A 185 -4.89 -9.14 -12.87
CA GLU A 185 -3.82 -9.40 -11.89
C GLU A 185 -3.15 -8.09 -11.47
N HIS A 186 -2.77 -7.24 -12.43
CA HIS A 186 -2.16 -5.93 -12.16
C HIS A 186 -3.07 -5.02 -11.34
N ALA A 187 -4.34 -4.91 -11.73
CA ALA A 187 -5.33 -4.13 -10.98
C ALA A 187 -5.52 -4.66 -9.55
N MET A 188 -5.49 -5.98 -9.36
CA MET A 188 -5.55 -6.59 -8.03
C MET A 188 -4.31 -6.22 -7.20
N LEU A 189 -3.11 -6.34 -7.75
CA LEU A 189 -1.87 -6.00 -7.03
C LEU A 189 -1.81 -4.53 -6.63
N ILE A 190 -2.28 -3.62 -7.47
CA ILE A 190 -2.41 -2.19 -7.16
C ILE A 190 -3.34 -1.97 -5.96
N ARG A 191 -4.53 -2.60 -5.97
CA ARG A 191 -5.47 -2.52 -4.83
C ARG A 191 -4.89 -3.13 -3.56
N HIS A 192 -4.13 -4.22 -3.68
CA HIS A 192 -3.45 -4.87 -2.56
C HIS A 192 -2.40 -3.95 -1.93
N ASP A 193 -1.60 -3.27 -2.74
CA ASP A 193 -0.63 -2.28 -2.27
C ASP A 193 -1.31 -1.08 -1.60
N GLU A 194 -2.38 -0.54 -2.21
CA GLU A 194 -3.15 0.59 -1.66
C GLU A 194 -3.79 0.25 -0.31
N SER A 195 -4.44 -0.92 -0.21
CA SER A 195 -5.06 -1.37 1.03
C SER A 195 -4.01 -1.63 2.13
N THR A 196 -2.86 -2.20 1.77
CA THR A 196 -1.74 -2.40 2.70
C THR A 196 -1.17 -1.07 3.17
N ARG A 197 -0.95 -0.13 2.25
CA ARG A 197 -0.50 1.23 2.56
C ARG A 197 -1.44 1.90 3.56
N GLU A 198 -2.73 1.93 3.28
CA GLU A 198 -3.73 2.54 4.15
C GLU A 198 -3.72 1.94 5.56
N LEU A 199 -3.60 0.60 5.65
CA LEU A 199 -3.46 -0.10 6.91
C LEU A 199 -2.20 0.36 7.66
N GLU A 200 -1.02 0.34 7.02
CA GLU A 200 0.23 0.76 7.65
C GLU A 200 0.18 2.18 8.21
N TYR A 201 -0.36 3.15 7.45
CA TYR A 201 -0.54 4.54 7.93
C TYR A 201 -1.51 4.64 9.09
N ARG A 202 -2.64 3.92 9.03
CA ARG A 202 -3.64 3.90 10.11
C ARG A 202 -3.05 3.32 11.39
N GLN A 203 -2.27 2.24 11.29
CA GLN A 203 -1.62 1.60 12.42
C GLN A 203 -0.57 2.52 13.05
N LEU A 204 0.29 3.15 12.22
CA LEU A 204 1.27 4.11 12.69
C LEU A 204 0.59 5.28 13.42
N HIS A 205 -0.44 5.87 12.82
CA HIS A 205 -1.20 6.96 13.43
C HIS A 205 -1.83 6.55 14.76
N THR A 206 -2.43 5.36 14.84
CA THR A 206 -3.06 4.84 16.07
C THR A 206 -2.04 4.66 17.18
N LEU A 207 -0.86 4.11 16.86
CA LEU A 207 0.24 3.91 17.80
C LEU A 207 0.79 5.25 18.31
N GLN A 208 1.05 6.19 17.40
CA GLN A 208 1.55 7.53 17.74
C GLN A 208 0.54 8.31 18.60
N LYS A 209 -0.76 8.22 18.28
CA LYS A 209 -1.83 8.81 19.08
C LYS A 209 -1.85 8.26 20.50
N LEU A 210 -1.82 6.94 20.67
CA LEU A 210 -1.77 6.33 22.01
C LEU A 210 -0.51 6.77 22.77
N ARG A 211 0.66 6.80 22.13
CA ARG A 211 1.90 7.30 22.77
C ARG A 211 1.74 8.73 23.28
N MET A 212 1.18 9.63 22.47
CA MET A 212 0.95 11.03 22.87
C MET A 212 -0.07 11.15 24.01
N ASP A 213 -1.16 10.39 23.96
CA ASP A 213 -2.19 10.42 25.01
C ASP A 213 -1.63 9.91 26.35
N LEU A 214 -0.80 8.86 26.33
CA LEU A 214 -0.11 8.35 27.51
C LEU A 214 0.92 9.34 28.08
N ILE A 215 1.66 10.04 27.21
CA ILE A 215 2.59 11.11 27.63
C ILE A 215 1.81 12.27 28.26
N ARG A 216 0.70 12.69 27.66
CA ARG A 216 -0.16 13.75 28.21
C ARG A 216 -0.69 13.38 29.59
N LEU A 217 -1.17 12.15 29.76
CA LEU A 217 -1.65 11.66 31.06
C LEU A 217 -0.52 11.58 32.10
N GLN A 218 0.68 11.16 31.67
CA GLN A 218 1.86 11.15 32.53
C GLN A 218 2.23 12.57 32.98
N HIS A 219 2.30 13.53 32.06
CA HIS A 219 2.63 14.92 32.38
C HIS A 219 1.62 15.56 33.33
N GLN A 220 0.32 15.30 33.12
CA GLN A 220 -0.74 15.73 34.01
C GLN A 220 -0.55 15.19 35.44
N THR A 221 -0.25 13.89 35.55
CA THR A 221 -0.01 13.24 36.85
C THR A 221 1.23 13.83 37.55
N GLU A 222 2.30 14.13 36.81
CA GLU A 222 3.51 14.75 37.36
C GLU A 222 3.24 16.17 37.87
N LEU A 223 2.46 16.96 37.10
CA LEU A 223 2.07 18.31 37.48
C LEU A 223 1.20 18.32 38.75
N GLU A 224 0.21 17.42 38.83
CA GLU A 224 -0.62 17.26 40.02
C GLU A 224 0.22 16.91 41.26
N ASN A 225 1.16 15.97 41.12
CA ASN A 225 2.07 15.60 42.22
C ASN A 225 2.96 16.79 42.64
N GLN A 226 3.47 17.59 41.70
CA GLN A 226 4.29 18.77 42.01
C GLN A 226 3.46 19.84 42.74
N LEU A 227 2.22 20.09 42.31
CA LEU A 227 1.32 21.03 42.98
C LEU A 227 0.98 20.58 44.40
N GLU A 228 0.75 19.29 44.62
CA GLU A 228 0.54 18.74 45.96
C GLU A 228 1.78 18.86 46.84
N TYR A 229 2.97 18.61 46.28
CA TYR A 229 4.24 18.79 46.97
C TYR A 229 4.45 20.25 47.39
N ASN A 230 4.26 21.20 46.47
CA ASN A 230 4.37 22.65 46.74
C ASN A 230 3.45 23.05 47.91
N LYS A 231 2.16 22.69 47.84
CA LYS A 231 1.18 22.98 48.91
C LYS A 231 1.60 22.37 50.25
N ARG A 232 2.21 21.18 50.25
CA ARG A 232 2.69 20.54 51.49
C ARG A 232 3.86 21.33 52.08
N ARG A 233 4.84 21.73 51.27
CA ARG A 233 5.99 22.52 51.69
C ARG A 233 5.59 23.89 52.25
N GLU A 234 4.65 24.56 51.62
CA GLU A 234 4.08 25.82 52.12
C GLU A 234 3.43 25.63 53.50
N ARG A 235 2.64 24.56 53.69
CA ARG A 235 2.04 24.25 55.00
C ARG A 235 3.08 23.91 56.06
N GLU A 236 4.14 23.20 55.71
CA GLU A 236 5.25 22.89 56.63
C GLU A 236 5.95 24.17 57.09
N LEU A 237 6.23 25.09 56.16
CA LEU A 237 6.84 26.38 56.49
C LEU A 237 5.90 27.23 57.37
N HIS A 238 4.62 27.30 57.01
CA HIS A 238 3.64 28.02 57.82
C HIS A 238 3.52 27.46 59.24
N ARG A 239 3.56 26.13 59.41
CA ARG A 239 3.58 25.50 60.74
C ARG A 239 4.83 25.88 61.54
N LYS A 240 5.99 25.93 60.88
CA LYS A 240 7.26 26.37 61.50
C LYS A 240 7.13 27.81 62.02
N HIS A 241 6.65 28.73 61.18
CA HIS A 241 6.46 30.14 61.54
C HIS A 241 5.47 30.33 62.69
N VAL A 242 4.35 29.61 62.69
CA VAL A 242 3.39 29.62 63.81
C VAL A 242 4.03 29.10 65.10
N MET A 243 4.88 28.08 65.03
CA MET A 243 5.59 27.58 66.22
C MET A 243 6.59 28.60 66.76
N GLU A 244 7.31 29.32 65.91
CA GLU A 244 8.23 30.39 66.30
C GLU A 244 7.50 31.55 66.97
N LEU A 245 6.38 32.01 66.39
CA LEU A 245 5.53 33.04 66.98
C LEU A 245 5.00 32.62 68.36
N ARG A 246 4.65 31.35 68.55
CA ARG A 246 4.25 30.81 69.87
C ARG A 246 5.39 30.79 70.89
N GLN A 247 6.64 30.66 70.44
CA GLN A 247 7.81 30.68 71.32
C GLN A 247 8.30 32.11 71.62
N GLN A 248 7.98 33.07 70.75
CA GLN A 248 8.44 34.46 70.85
C GLN A 248 8.20 35.10 72.23
N PRO A 249 7.02 35.00 72.88
CA PRO A 249 6.82 35.61 74.21
C PRO A 249 7.75 35.07 75.29
N LYS A 250 8.13 33.78 75.20
CA LYS A 250 9.06 33.16 76.17
C LYS A 250 10.47 33.72 76.00
N ASN A 251 10.91 33.88 74.75
CA ASN A 251 12.22 34.42 74.43
C ASN A 251 12.33 35.91 74.82
N LEU A 252 11.29 36.69 74.52
CA LEU A 252 11.21 38.11 74.89
C LEU A 252 11.24 38.30 76.41
N LYS A 253 10.49 37.49 77.16
CA LYS A 253 10.50 37.54 78.63
C LYS A 253 11.87 37.23 79.24
N ALA A 254 12.64 36.34 78.62
CA ALA A 254 14.01 36.05 79.06
C ALA A 254 14.94 37.26 78.84
N MET A 255 14.84 37.93 77.69
CA MET A 255 15.60 39.14 77.39
C MET A 255 15.19 40.32 78.28
N GLU A 256 13.88 40.51 78.50
CA GLU A 256 13.34 41.53 79.40
C GLU A 256 13.89 41.35 80.82
N MET A 257 13.95 40.12 81.32
CA MET A 257 14.51 39.81 82.64
C MET A 257 16.00 40.19 82.75
N GLN A 258 16.76 40.02 81.66
CA GLN A 258 18.17 40.41 81.62
C GLN A 258 18.35 41.94 81.65
N ILE A 259 17.56 42.67 80.85
CA ILE A 259 17.55 44.16 80.86
C ILE A 259 17.14 44.68 82.24
N LYS A 260 16.11 44.07 82.84
CA LYS A 260 15.65 44.40 84.20
C LYS A 260 16.72 44.19 85.25
N LYS A 261 17.48 43.10 85.16
CA LYS A 261 18.61 42.85 86.06
C LYS A 261 19.69 43.91 85.92
N GLN A 262 20.07 44.27 84.69
CA GLN A 262 21.04 45.33 84.41
C GLN A 262 20.58 46.69 84.94
N PHE A 263 19.31 47.04 84.75
CA PHE A 263 18.72 48.26 85.31
C PHE A 263 18.76 48.28 86.85
N GLN A 264 18.37 47.18 87.50
CA GLN A 264 18.42 47.06 88.96
C GLN A 264 19.84 47.22 89.50
N ASP A 265 20.83 46.59 88.86
CA ASP A 265 22.23 46.69 89.29
C ASP A 265 22.78 48.11 89.07
N THR A 266 22.40 48.77 87.98
CA THR A 266 22.74 50.17 87.72
C THR A 266 22.12 51.13 88.76
N CYS A 267 20.85 50.91 89.12
CA CYS A 267 20.18 51.65 90.19
C CYS A 267 20.86 51.47 91.56
N LYS A 268 21.30 50.25 91.88
CA LYS A 268 22.06 49.96 93.11
C LYS A 268 23.38 50.73 93.14
N VAL A 269 24.11 50.77 92.02
CA VAL A 269 25.35 51.52 91.89
C VAL A 269 25.11 53.02 92.07
N GLN A 270 24.11 53.59 91.38
CA GLN A 270 23.70 55.00 91.57
C GLN A 270 23.35 55.32 93.03
N THR A 271 22.61 54.43 93.68
CA THR A 271 22.22 54.62 95.10
C THR A 271 23.43 54.62 96.03
N LYS A 272 24.42 53.74 95.78
CA LYS A 272 25.67 53.72 96.54
C LYS A 272 26.50 54.98 96.29
N GLN A 273 26.64 55.41 95.03
CA GLN A 273 27.34 56.63 94.66
C GLN A 273 26.72 57.88 95.28
N TYR A 274 25.39 57.99 95.27
CA TYR A 274 24.67 59.06 95.95
C TYR A 274 24.95 59.09 97.45
N LYS A 275 24.91 57.94 98.14
CA LYS A 275 25.23 57.86 99.58
C LYS A 275 26.66 58.32 99.87
N ALA A 276 27.62 57.87 99.07
CA ALA A 276 29.02 58.27 99.21
C ALA A 276 29.22 59.78 98.97
N LEU A 277 28.65 60.31 97.88
CA LEU A 277 28.70 61.73 97.54
C LEU A 277 28.02 62.60 98.61
N LYS A 278 26.85 62.17 99.11
CA LYS A 278 26.13 62.84 100.19
C LYS A 278 26.96 62.92 101.46
N ASN A 279 27.59 61.82 101.88
CA ASN A 279 28.42 61.79 103.09
C ASN A 279 29.62 62.73 102.95
N HIS A 280 30.35 62.64 101.84
CA HIS A 280 31.48 63.52 101.57
C HIS A 280 31.10 65.00 101.56
N GLN A 281 29.98 65.36 100.92
CA GLN A 281 29.53 66.75 100.86
C GLN A 281 29.11 67.29 102.24
N LEU A 282 28.59 66.46 103.14
CA LEU A 282 28.29 66.87 104.51
C LEU A 282 29.55 67.05 105.38
N GLU A 283 30.63 66.33 105.09
CA GLU A 283 31.92 66.43 105.79
C GLU A 283 32.70 67.70 105.40
N VAL A 284 32.64 68.10 104.13
CA VAL A 284 33.49 69.19 103.58
C VAL A 284 32.80 70.56 103.63
N THR A 285 31.48 70.62 103.87
CA THR A 285 30.72 71.88 103.79
C THR A 285 30.22 72.35 105.16
N PRO A 286 30.12 73.66 105.45
CA PRO A 286 29.69 74.17 106.76
C PRO A 286 28.19 73.91 107.06
N LYS A 287 27.83 73.74 108.34
CA LYS A 287 26.49 73.28 108.78
C LYS A 287 25.32 74.19 108.35
N ASN A 288 25.56 75.49 108.17
CA ASN A 288 24.56 76.45 107.70
C ASN A 288 24.12 76.20 106.23
N GLU A 289 24.91 75.50 105.43
CA GLU A 289 24.62 75.21 104.01
C GLU A 289 24.08 73.79 103.75
N HIS A 290 24.17 72.90 104.76
CA HIS A 290 23.78 71.49 104.64
C HIS A 290 22.36 71.28 104.12
N LYS A 291 21.40 72.13 104.52
CA LYS A 291 19.99 72.00 104.11
C LYS A 291 19.81 72.22 102.61
N ALA A 292 20.52 73.18 102.02
CA ALA A 292 20.44 73.49 100.60
C ALA A 292 21.09 72.35 99.77
N ILE A 293 22.27 71.89 100.20
CA ILE A 293 23.03 70.82 99.57
C ILE A 293 22.28 69.47 99.60
N LEU A 294 21.65 69.13 100.73
CA LEU A 294 20.85 67.91 100.82
C LEU A 294 19.66 67.92 99.88
N LYS A 295 19.03 69.08 99.69
CA LYS A 295 17.93 69.25 98.73
C LYS A 295 18.44 69.06 97.30
N THR A 296 19.53 69.74 96.91
CA THR A 296 20.09 69.62 95.56
C THR A 296 20.56 68.20 95.24
N LEU A 297 21.26 67.54 96.16
CA LEU A 297 21.69 66.16 95.99
C LEU A 297 20.51 65.19 95.85
N LYS A 298 19.41 65.41 96.61
CA LYS A 298 18.20 64.59 96.51
C LYS A 298 17.45 64.82 95.20
N ASP A 299 17.34 66.06 94.75
CA ASP A 299 16.72 66.41 93.46
C ASP A 299 17.54 65.81 92.30
N GLU A 300 18.87 65.87 92.39
CA GLU A 300 19.80 65.26 91.43
C GLU A 300 19.74 63.72 91.45
N GLN A 301 19.58 63.09 92.62
CA GLN A 301 19.35 61.64 92.73
C GLN A 301 18.04 61.23 92.06
N THR A 302 16.95 61.95 92.32
CA THR A 302 15.65 61.71 91.69
C THR A 302 15.73 61.85 90.18
N ARG A 303 16.40 62.90 89.68
CA ARG A 303 16.63 63.12 88.25
C ARG A 303 17.42 61.97 87.63
N LYS A 304 18.52 61.54 88.26
CA LYS A 304 19.34 60.41 87.79
C LYS A 304 18.58 59.08 87.75
N LEU A 305 17.75 58.81 88.75
CA LEU A 305 16.89 57.62 88.76
C LEU A 305 15.77 57.71 87.72
N ALA A 306 15.21 58.89 87.46
CA ALA A 306 14.22 59.10 86.39
C ALA A 306 14.83 58.85 85.00
N ILE A 307 16.04 59.35 84.74
CA ILE A 307 16.77 59.09 83.49
C ILE A 307 17.05 57.59 83.32
N LEU A 308 17.48 56.90 84.39
CA LEU A 308 17.68 55.45 84.32
C LEU A 308 16.38 54.69 84.03
N ALA A 309 15.25 55.13 84.60
CA ALA A 309 13.95 54.51 84.35
C ALA A 309 13.50 54.71 82.90
N GLU A 310 13.68 55.92 82.35
CA GLU A 310 13.41 56.21 80.94
C GLU A 310 14.31 55.39 80.01
N GLN A 311 15.61 55.27 80.31
CA GLN A 311 16.55 54.43 79.56
C GLN A 311 16.16 52.94 79.60
N TYR A 312 15.64 52.46 80.73
CA TYR A 312 15.14 51.10 80.86
C TYR A 312 13.89 50.86 80.00
N GLU A 313 12.92 51.77 80.04
CA GLU A 313 11.72 51.69 79.21
C GLU A 313 12.06 51.75 77.71
N GLN A 314 12.96 52.66 77.32
CA GLN A 314 13.48 52.74 75.95
C GLN A 314 14.17 51.44 75.54
N SER A 315 15.08 50.91 76.37
CA SER A 315 15.80 49.66 76.08
C SER A 315 14.85 48.45 75.91
N ILE A 316 13.77 48.38 76.71
CA ILE A 316 12.75 47.33 76.54
C ILE A 316 11.99 47.52 75.24
N ASN A 317 11.49 48.73 74.96
CA ASN A 317 10.71 48.99 73.76
C ASN A 317 11.52 48.75 72.48
N GLU A 318 12.78 49.19 72.45
CA GLU A 318 13.71 48.95 71.35
C GLU A 318 14.00 47.46 71.15
N MET A 319 14.27 46.72 72.23
CA MET A 319 14.50 45.27 72.16
C MET A 319 13.26 44.54 71.62
N MET A 320 12.07 44.87 72.12
CA MET A 320 10.81 44.27 71.69
C MET A 320 10.53 44.54 70.20
N ALA A 321 10.67 45.80 69.78
CA ALA A 321 10.47 46.21 68.39
C ALA A 321 11.51 45.57 67.44
N SER A 322 12.78 45.58 67.82
CA SER A 322 13.86 44.98 67.04
C SER A 322 13.69 43.47 66.88
N GLN A 323 13.32 42.78 67.97
CA GLN A 323 13.13 41.33 67.93
C GLN A 323 11.85 40.91 67.18
N ALA A 324 10.80 41.75 67.20
CA ALA A 324 9.62 41.56 66.36
C ALA A 324 9.97 41.74 64.87
N LEU A 325 10.58 42.86 64.50
CA LEU A 325 11.00 43.14 63.13
C LEU A 325 11.92 42.04 62.57
N ARG A 326 12.91 41.62 63.35
CA ARG A 326 13.85 40.57 62.95
C ARG A 326 13.16 39.22 62.69
N LEU A 327 12.13 38.89 63.48
CA LEU A 327 11.37 37.66 63.27
C LEU A 327 10.55 37.76 61.98
N ASP A 328 9.86 38.88 61.78
CA ASP A 328 9.05 39.11 60.58
C ASP A 328 9.91 39.08 59.31
N GLU A 329 11.04 39.80 59.29
CA GLU A 329 12.01 39.80 58.18
C GLU A 329 12.55 38.40 57.88
N ALA A 330 12.88 37.62 58.93
CA ALA A 330 13.37 36.25 58.74
C ALA A 330 12.28 35.34 58.15
N GLN A 331 11.04 35.43 58.63
CA GLN A 331 9.93 34.63 58.11
C GLN A 331 9.58 35.01 56.66
N GLU A 332 9.61 36.30 56.33
CA GLU A 332 9.40 36.77 54.96
C GLU A 332 10.51 36.26 54.02
N ALA A 333 11.77 36.37 54.43
CA ALA A 333 12.90 35.85 53.65
C ALA A 333 12.78 34.34 53.39
N GLU A 334 12.38 33.55 54.39
CA GLU A 334 12.13 32.11 54.22
C GLU A 334 10.96 31.83 53.26
N CYS A 335 9.88 32.61 53.32
CA CYS A 335 8.75 32.48 52.39
C CYS A 335 9.18 32.78 50.95
N GLN A 336 9.94 33.86 50.74
CA GLN A 336 10.44 34.23 49.42
C GLN A 336 11.40 33.16 48.87
N ALA A 337 12.33 32.66 49.70
CA ALA A 337 13.26 31.61 49.31
C ALA A 337 12.53 30.32 48.93
N LEU A 338 11.55 29.88 49.74
CA LEU A 338 10.75 28.70 49.41
C LEU A 338 9.97 28.89 48.12
N ARG A 339 9.33 30.05 47.92
CA ARG A 339 8.57 30.36 46.71
C ARG A 339 9.44 30.29 45.46
N LEU A 340 10.64 30.88 45.52
CA LEU A 340 11.59 30.84 44.42
C LEU A 340 12.04 29.40 44.13
N GLN A 341 12.35 28.61 45.16
CA GLN A 341 12.73 27.22 45.00
C GLN A 341 11.62 26.39 44.33
N LEU A 342 10.38 26.48 44.83
CA LEU A 342 9.25 25.72 44.28
C LEU A 342 8.92 26.15 42.84
N GLN A 343 9.15 27.42 42.50
CA GLN A 343 9.02 27.91 41.13
C GLN A 343 10.09 27.31 40.21
N GLN A 344 11.36 27.30 40.63
CA GLN A 344 12.46 26.70 39.86
C GLN A 344 12.23 25.20 39.63
N GLU A 345 11.76 24.46 40.64
CA GLU A 345 11.40 23.05 40.50
C GLU A 345 10.27 22.83 39.47
N MET A 346 9.26 23.72 39.45
CA MET A 346 8.18 23.68 38.46
C MET A 346 8.68 23.98 37.05
N GLU A 347 9.55 24.98 36.90
CA GLU A 347 10.17 25.33 35.61
C GLU A 347 11.01 24.17 35.06
N LEU A 348 11.77 23.49 35.93
CA LEU A 348 12.53 22.30 35.55
C LEU A 348 11.62 21.15 35.10
N LEU A 349 10.50 20.92 35.80
CA LEU A 349 9.51 19.92 35.39
C LEU A 349 8.92 20.26 34.01
N ASN A 350 8.52 21.51 33.79
CA ASN A 350 7.99 21.97 32.51
C ASN A 350 9.02 21.80 31.37
N ALA A 351 10.29 22.14 31.61
CA ALA A 351 11.37 21.96 30.64
C ALA A 351 11.59 20.46 30.32
N TYR A 352 11.54 19.59 31.33
CA TYR A 352 11.66 18.14 31.15
C TYR A 352 10.50 17.56 30.33
N GLN A 353 9.26 17.95 30.63
CA GLN A 353 8.07 17.52 29.89
C GLN A 353 8.10 18.02 28.44
N SER A 354 8.49 19.27 28.22
CA SER A 354 8.67 19.85 26.88
C SER A 354 9.70 19.07 26.07
N LYS A 355 10.85 18.73 26.69
CA LYS A 355 11.89 17.92 26.05
C LYS A 355 11.39 16.54 25.64
N ILE A 356 10.64 15.84 26.50
CA ILE A 356 10.06 14.52 26.17
C ILE A 356 9.09 14.63 25.00
N LYS A 357 8.21 15.63 25.03
CA LYS A 357 7.24 15.87 23.97
C LYS A 357 7.95 16.08 22.63
N MET A 358 8.90 17.01 22.57
CA MET A 358 9.67 17.29 21.35
C MET A 358 10.43 16.05 20.83
N GLN A 359 11.04 15.28 21.72
CA GLN A 359 11.75 14.06 21.34
C GLN A 359 10.81 13.00 20.76
N THR A 360 9.61 12.88 21.32
CA THR A 360 8.59 11.94 20.84
C THR A 360 8.02 12.37 19.49
N GLU A 361 7.74 13.67 19.31
CA GLU A 361 7.29 14.23 18.03
C GLU A 361 8.35 14.05 16.94
N ALA A 362 9.63 14.31 17.25
CA ALA A 362 10.74 14.05 16.32
C ALA A 362 10.90 12.55 16.00
N GLN A 363 10.63 11.65 16.95
CA GLN A 363 10.58 10.21 16.66
C GLN A 363 9.42 9.87 15.73
N HIS A 364 8.22 10.42 15.97
CA HIS A 364 7.05 10.19 15.15
C HIS A 364 7.26 10.64 13.70
N GLU A 365 7.92 11.78 13.50
CA GLU A 365 8.28 12.29 12.17
C GLU A 365 9.26 11.34 11.44
N ARG A 366 10.29 10.85 12.14
CA ARG A 366 11.22 9.86 11.57
C ARG A 366 10.54 8.54 11.21
N GLU A 367 9.61 8.08 12.05
CA GLU A 367 8.83 6.86 11.76
C GLU A 367 7.93 7.06 10.53
N LEU A 368 7.31 8.23 10.40
CA LEU A 368 6.49 8.59 9.24
C LEU A 368 7.32 8.63 7.96
N GLN A 369 8.46 9.33 7.96
CA GLN A 369 9.36 9.40 6.81
C GLN A 369 9.87 8.01 6.38
N LYS A 370 10.21 7.15 7.34
CA LYS A 370 10.61 5.76 7.05
C LYS A 370 9.47 4.95 6.41
N LEU A 371 8.24 5.14 6.89
CA LEU A 371 7.07 4.49 6.30
C LEU A 371 6.82 5.01 4.87
N GLU A 372 6.86 6.32 4.66
CA GLU A 372 6.72 6.95 3.35
C GLU A 372 7.75 6.44 2.34
N GLN A 373 9.01 6.37 2.74
CA GLN A 373 10.08 5.82 1.90
C GLN A 373 9.82 4.35 1.55
N ARG A 374 9.44 3.52 2.53
CA ARG A 374 9.15 2.11 2.31
C ARG A 374 7.97 1.91 1.36
N VAL A 375 6.90 2.66 1.56
CA VAL A 375 5.70 2.62 0.71
C VAL A 375 6.03 3.09 -0.70
N SER A 376 6.76 4.19 -0.84
CA SER A 376 7.16 4.74 -2.14
C SER A 376 8.03 3.76 -2.92
N LEU A 377 9.04 3.16 -2.27
CA LEU A 377 9.90 2.16 -2.90
C LEU A 377 9.13 0.91 -3.32
N ARG A 378 8.22 0.43 -2.45
CA ARG A 378 7.33 -0.71 -2.79
C ARG A 378 6.46 -0.39 -4.00
N ARG A 379 5.89 0.82 -4.06
CA ARG A 379 5.06 1.27 -5.18
C ARG A 379 5.84 1.35 -6.49
N ALA A 380 7.04 1.95 -6.46
CA ALA A 380 7.90 2.06 -7.63
C ALA A 380 8.30 0.68 -8.17
N HIS A 381 8.66 -0.28 -7.31
CA HIS A 381 8.95 -1.64 -7.73
C HIS A 381 7.72 -2.35 -8.32
N LEU A 382 6.53 -2.13 -7.76
CA LEU A 382 5.31 -2.69 -8.31
C LEU A 382 5.02 -2.13 -9.71
N GLU A 383 5.14 -0.81 -9.90
CA GLU A 383 4.91 -0.15 -11.18
C GLU A 383 5.92 -0.61 -12.23
N GLN A 384 7.20 -0.68 -11.88
CA GLN A 384 8.25 -1.22 -12.75
C GLN A 384 7.95 -2.66 -13.17
N LYS A 385 7.58 -3.52 -12.21
CA LYS A 385 7.23 -4.91 -12.50
C LYS A 385 6.04 -5.01 -13.46
N ILE A 386 5.01 -4.18 -13.27
CA ILE A 386 3.84 -4.13 -14.15
C ILE A 386 4.26 -3.72 -15.56
N GLU A 387 5.09 -2.69 -15.70
CA GLU A 387 5.59 -2.22 -17.00
C GLU A 387 6.41 -3.28 -17.74
N GLU A 388 7.34 -3.94 -17.03
CA GLU A 388 8.14 -5.04 -17.58
C GLU A 388 7.27 -6.23 -18.03
N GLU A 389 6.26 -6.59 -17.23
CA GLU A 389 5.32 -7.67 -17.57
C GLU A 389 4.43 -7.33 -18.77
N LEU A 390 3.98 -6.07 -18.91
CA LEU A 390 3.23 -5.61 -20.07
C LEU A 390 4.08 -5.61 -21.35
N ALA A 391 5.33 -5.15 -21.25
CA ALA A 391 6.27 -5.18 -22.36
C ALA A 391 6.59 -6.62 -22.80
N ALA A 392 6.84 -7.51 -21.85
CA ALA A 392 7.07 -8.93 -22.11
C ALA A 392 5.85 -9.60 -22.76
N LEU A 393 4.64 -9.31 -22.26
CA LEU A 393 3.40 -9.83 -22.83
C LEU A 393 3.18 -9.34 -24.27
N GLN A 394 3.46 -8.06 -24.54
CA GLN A 394 3.32 -7.51 -25.89
C GLN A 394 4.35 -8.11 -26.86
N LYS A 395 5.57 -8.35 -26.40
CA LYS A 395 6.60 -9.06 -27.18
C LYS A 395 6.15 -10.50 -27.50
N GLU A 396 5.70 -11.25 -26.50
CA GLU A 396 5.18 -12.61 -26.68
C GLU A 396 4.01 -12.63 -27.69
N ARG A 397 3.07 -11.68 -27.58
CA ARG A 397 1.95 -11.53 -28.51
C ARG A 397 2.44 -11.41 -29.96
N SER A 398 3.39 -10.51 -30.22
CA SER A 398 3.93 -10.29 -31.56
C SER A 398 4.69 -11.51 -32.09
N GLU A 399 5.52 -12.15 -31.26
CA GLU A 399 6.28 -13.34 -31.64
C GLU A 399 5.38 -14.53 -31.98
N ARG A 400 4.31 -14.74 -31.20
CA ARG A 400 3.37 -15.84 -31.43
C ARG A 400 2.57 -15.66 -32.72
N ILE A 401 2.12 -14.43 -33.00
CA ILE A 401 1.44 -14.09 -34.26
C ILE A 401 2.40 -14.28 -35.45
N LYS A 402 3.62 -13.75 -35.35
CA LYS A 402 4.64 -13.89 -36.39
C LYS A 402 4.93 -15.36 -36.71
N THR A 403 5.18 -16.17 -35.69
CA THR A 403 5.48 -17.61 -35.84
C THR A 403 4.32 -18.36 -36.52
N LEU A 404 3.08 -18.02 -36.17
CA LEU A 404 1.90 -18.61 -36.82
C LEU A 404 1.85 -18.26 -38.31
N LEU A 405 1.98 -16.98 -38.65
CA LEU A 405 1.90 -16.50 -40.04
C LEU A 405 3.03 -17.09 -40.89
N GLU A 406 4.27 -17.10 -40.41
CA GLU A 406 5.41 -17.71 -41.12
C GLU A 406 5.25 -19.22 -41.34
N ARG A 407 4.56 -19.92 -40.43
CA ARG A 407 4.23 -21.34 -40.63
C ARG A 407 3.16 -21.51 -41.71
N GLN A 408 2.12 -20.68 -41.68
CA GLN A 408 1.01 -20.73 -42.64
C GLN A 408 1.47 -20.35 -44.06
N GLU A 409 2.38 -19.38 -44.17
CA GLU A 409 3.03 -18.99 -45.43
C GLU A 409 3.83 -20.16 -46.01
N ARG A 410 4.75 -20.76 -45.24
CA ARG A 410 5.52 -21.94 -45.67
C ARG A 410 4.64 -23.13 -46.07
N GLU A 411 3.55 -23.36 -45.35
CA GLU A 411 2.60 -24.42 -45.70
C GLU A 411 1.91 -24.13 -47.04
N THR A 412 1.52 -22.87 -47.26
CA THR A 412 0.90 -22.44 -48.52
C THR A 412 1.88 -22.56 -49.69
N GLU A 413 3.11 -22.07 -49.53
CA GLU A 413 4.18 -22.19 -50.53
C GLU A 413 4.47 -23.66 -50.86
N THR A 414 4.58 -24.52 -49.85
CA THR A 414 4.81 -25.96 -50.04
C THR A 414 3.65 -26.60 -50.81
N PHE A 415 2.41 -26.26 -50.45
CA PHE A 415 1.23 -26.77 -51.12
C PHE A 415 1.16 -26.30 -52.58
N ASP A 416 1.48 -25.04 -52.86
CA ASP A 416 1.44 -24.47 -54.20
C ASP A 416 2.56 -25.05 -55.08
N MET A 417 3.76 -25.22 -54.53
CA MET A 417 4.88 -25.88 -55.22
C MET A 417 4.60 -27.35 -55.54
N GLU A 418 3.97 -28.10 -54.63
CA GLU A 418 3.55 -29.47 -54.90
C GLU A 418 2.45 -29.51 -55.98
N SER A 419 1.51 -28.56 -55.95
CA SER A 419 0.46 -28.45 -56.97
C SER A 419 1.05 -28.22 -58.37
N LEU A 420 2.05 -27.35 -58.48
CA LEU A 420 2.79 -27.09 -59.73
C LEU A 420 3.49 -28.36 -60.23
N ARG A 421 4.14 -29.14 -59.36
CA ARG A 421 4.79 -30.41 -59.73
C ARG A 421 3.81 -31.46 -60.24
N MET A 422 2.57 -31.46 -59.73
CA MET A 422 1.50 -32.34 -60.21
C MET A 422 0.92 -31.89 -61.56
N GLY A 423 1.43 -30.80 -62.16
CA GLY A 423 0.96 -30.28 -63.44
C GLY A 423 -0.27 -29.39 -63.31
N PHE A 424 -0.71 -29.04 -62.10
CA PHE A 424 -1.74 -28.03 -61.90
C PHE A 424 -1.09 -26.65 -62.02
N GLY A 425 -1.58 -25.82 -62.94
CA GLY A 425 -1.16 -24.41 -63.03
C GLY A 425 -1.50 -23.62 -61.75
N ASN A 426 -1.20 -22.32 -61.74
CA ASN A 426 -1.38 -21.49 -60.55
C ASN A 426 -2.83 -21.57 -60.02
N LEU A 427 -3.01 -22.17 -58.84
CA LEU A 427 -4.33 -22.42 -58.23
C LEU A 427 -4.93 -21.14 -57.62
N VAL A 428 -4.16 -20.05 -57.57
CA VAL A 428 -4.57 -18.74 -57.05
C VAL A 428 -5.60 -18.04 -57.95
N THR A 429 -5.61 -18.33 -59.26
CA THR A 429 -6.39 -17.61 -60.28
C THR A 429 -7.71 -18.28 -60.69
N LEU A 430 -8.14 -19.32 -59.99
CA LEU A 430 -9.45 -19.96 -60.23
C LEU A 430 -10.53 -19.28 -59.36
N ASP A 431 -10.92 -18.07 -59.74
CA ASP A 431 -12.13 -17.46 -59.22
C ASP A 431 -13.34 -18.26 -59.74
N PHE A 432 -14.24 -18.63 -58.83
CA PHE A 432 -15.53 -19.21 -59.21
C PHE A 432 -16.35 -18.18 -59.99
N PRO A 433 -17.13 -18.60 -61.01
CA PRO A 433 -18.34 -17.87 -61.36
C PRO A 433 -19.18 -17.82 -60.08
N LYS A 434 -19.52 -16.61 -59.61
CA LYS A 434 -20.41 -16.42 -58.46
C LYS A 434 -21.66 -17.27 -58.67
N GLU A 435 -21.88 -18.26 -57.80
CA GLU A 435 -23.20 -18.85 -57.66
C GLU A 435 -24.11 -17.79 -57.06
N ASP A 436 -24.91 -17.16 -57.92
CA ASP A 436 -26.08 -16.37 -57.52
C ASP A 436 -27.07 -17.30 -56.81
N TYR A 437 -26.90 -17.48 -55.50
CA TYR A 437 -27.97 -17.93 -54.63
C TYR A 437 -28.84 -16.73 -54.24
N ARG A 438 -30.03 -16.67 -54.84
CA ARG A 438 -31.18 -15.91 -54.34
C ARG A 438 -31.75 -16.56 -53.08
#